data_AF-A0A1A8EBX2-F1
#
_entry.id   AF-A0A1A8EBX2-F1
#
_cell.length_a   1.000
_cell.length_b   1.000
_cell.length_c   1.000
_cell.angle_alpha   90.00
_cell.angle_beta   90.00
_cell.angle_gamma   90.00
#
_symmetry.space_group_name_H-M   'P 1'
#
loop_
_entity.id
_entity.type
_entity.pdbx_description
1 polymer ?
#
loop_
_entity_poly.entity_id
_entity_poly.type
_entity_poly.pdbx_seq_one_letter_code
_entity_poly.pdbx_strand_id
1 'polypeptide(L)' 'AAVERTKVRVQVPPVIHSETHEYVAPVDSSVMLHCQAEGSPPPFITWHKDGQLLRDSVHQQVLSSGSLQIAFVQH' A
#
# COMPACT_ATOMS: atom_id res chain seq x y z
N ALA A 1 3.70 12.46 -48.57
CA ALA A 1 3.93 12.89 -47.18
C ALA A 1 3.93 11.64 -46.30
N ALA A 2 4.98 11.41 -45.51
CA ALA A 2 5.01 10.31 -44.55
C ALA A 2 4.28 10.77 -43.27
N VAL A 3 3.38 9.94 -42.76
CA VAL A 3 2.74 10.17 -41.46
C VAL A 3 3.62 9.53 -40.39
N GLU A 4 4.21 10.34 -39.53
CA GLU A 4 4.87 9.83 -38.33
C GLU A 4 3.83 9.58 -37.22
N ARG A 5 3.99 8.46 -36.52
CA ARG A 5 3.12 8.07 -35.40
C ARG A 5 3.87 8.27 -34.09
N THR A 6 3.32 9.10 -33.21
CA THR A 6 3.84 9.30 -31.85
C THR A 6 2.96 8.58 -30.84
N LYS A 7 3.56 7.76 -29.98
CA LYS A 7 2.85 7.10 -28.88
C LYS A 7 2.87 8.00 -27.64
N VAL A 8 1.72 8.50 -27.24
CA VAL A 8 1.53 9.21 -25.97
C VAL A 8 1.19 8.20 -24.89
N ARG A 9 1.79 8.33 -23.70
CA ARG A 9 1.41 7.56 -22.50
C ARG A 9 0.71 8.50 -21.52
N VAL A 10 -0.53 8.18 -21.19
CA VAL A 10 -1.29 8.90 -20.16
C VAL A 10 -0.88 8.35 -18.80
N GLN A 11 -0.54 9.25 -17.88
CA GLN A 11 -0.29 8.90 -16.48
C GLN A 11 -1.53 9.22 -15.65
N VAL A 12 -1.84 8.32 -14.72
CA VAL A 12 -2.93 8.46 -13.77
C VAL A 12 -2.32 8.52 -12.38
N PRO A 13 -2.58 9.58 -11.58
CA PRO A 13 -2.01 9.69 -10.25
C PRO A 13 -2.49 8.54 -9.35
N PRO A 14 -1.70 8.16 -8.33
CA PRO A 14 -2.13 7.20 -7.32
C PRO A 14 -3.38 7.67 -6.59
N VAL A 15 -4.39 6.81 -6.50
CA VAL A 15 -5.60 7.01 -5.71
C VAL A 15 -5.73 5.83 -4.76
N ILE A 16 -5.80 6.11 -3.46
CA ILE A 16 -6.05 5.10 -2.44
C ILE A 16 -7.56 4.97 -2.26
N HIS A 17 -8.09 3.78 -2.52
CA HIS A 17 -9.51 3.44 -2.40
C HIS A 17 -9.88 2.94 -0.99
N SER A 18 -8.96 3.00 -0.02
CA SER A 18 -9.27 2.62 1.35
C SER A 18 -10.15 3.68 2.00
N GLU A 19 -11.38 3.32 2.33
CA GLU A 19 -12.10 3.97 3.44
C GLU A 19 -11.26 3.81 4.73
N THR A 20 -11.40 4.71 5.69
CA THR A 20 -10.70 4.55 6.97
C THR A 20 -11.26 3.32 7.68
N HIS A 21 -10.49 2.23 7.69
CA HIS A 21 -10.88 0.98 8.33
C HIS A 21 -10.28 0.91 9.74
N GLU A 22 -11.13 0.64 10.72
CA GLU A 22 -10.68 0.24 12.05
C GLU A 22 -10.43 -1.26 12.07
N TYR A 23 -9.22 -1.65 12.49
CA TYR A 23 -8.83 -3.05 12.62
C TYR A 23 -8.74 -3.40 14.11
N VAL A 24 -9.49 -4.41 14.54
CA VAL A 24 -9.44 -4.97 15.90
C VAL A 24 -8.87 -6.37 15.80
N ALA A 25 -7.80 -6.64 16.55
CA ALA A 25 -7.13 -7.93 16.57
C ALA A 25 -6.86 -8.36 18.02
N PRO A 26 -7.03 -9.65 18.36
CA PRO A 26 -6.61 -10.17 19.67
C PRO A 26 -5.11 -9.97 19.90
N VAL A 27 -4.71 -9.88 21.17
CA VAL A 27 -3.29 -9.90 21.57
C VAL A 27 -2.63 -11.18 21.07
N ASP A 28 -1.36 -11.07 20.66
CA ASP A 28 -0.54 -12.14 20.09
C ASP A 28 -1.03 -12.73 18.76
N SER A 29 -2.08 -12.14 18.16
CA SER A 29 -2.56 -12.51 16.83
C SER A 29 -1.82 -11.74 15.72
N SER A 30 -2.12 -12.07 14.45
CA SER A 30 -1.65 -11.31 13.30
C SER A 30 -2.84 -10.66 12.60
N VAL A 31 -2.62 -9.43 12.12
CA VAL A 31 -3.61 -8.65 11.39
C VAL A 31 -3.01 -8.12 10.09
N MET A 32 -3.83 -8.03 9.06
CA MET A 32 -3.44 -7.51 7.75
C MET A 32 -4.29 -6.30 7.39
N LEU A 33 -3.64 -5.14 7.30
CA LEU A 33 -4.24 -3.90 6.88
C LEU A 33 -4.15 -3.83 5.36
N HIS A 34 -5.32 -3.82 4.70
CA HIS A 34 -5.40 -3.85 3.25
C HIS A 34 -5.27 -2.44 2.69
N CYS A 35 -4.46 -2.27 1.65
CA CYS A 35 -4.38 -1.02 0.90
C CYS A 35 -4.65 -1.33 -0.57
N GLN A 36 -5.72 -0.76 -1.10
CA GLN A 36 -6.00 -0.79 -2.54
C GLN A 36 -5.71 0.59 -3.10
N ALA A 37 -4.62 0.70 -3.87
CA ALA A 37 -4.27 1.92 -4.56
C ALA A 37 -4.18 1.67 -6.07
N GLU A 38 -4.75 2.57 -6.86
CA GLU A 38 -4.75 2.51 -8.31
C GLU A 38 -3.97 3.68 -8.88
N GLY A 39 -3.30 3.47 -10.01
CA GLY A 39 -2.50 4.49 -10.67
C GLY A 39 -1.81 3.92 -11.89
N SER A 40 -1.35 4.80 -12.79
CA SER A 40 -0.58 4.43 -13.96
C SER A 40 0.63 5.36 -14.09
N PRO A 41 1.87 4.87 -13.86
CA PRO A 41 2.25 3.48 -13.55
C PRO A 41 1.74 2.99 -12.17
N PRO A 42 1.79 1.67 -11.89
CA PRO A 42 1.38 1.12 -10.60
C PRO A 42 2.06 1.83 -9.43
N PRO A 43 1.33 2.20 -8.37
CA PRO A 43 1.88 2.95 -7.26
C PRO A 43 2.79 2.11 -6.37
N PHE A 44 3.76 2.78 -5.74
CA PHE A 44 4.51 2.21 -4.62
C PHE A 44 3.79 2.56 -3.32
N ILE A 45 3.58 1.56 -2.45
CA ILE A 45 2.83 1.73 -1.21
C ILE A 45 3.80 1.72 -0.03
N THR A 46 3.66 2.73 0.84
CA THR A 46 4.41 2.85 2.09
C THR A 46 3.46 3.08 3.24
N TRP A 47 3.75 2.48 4.39
CA TRP A 47 2.94 2.60 5.59
C TRP A 47 3.58 3.51 6.63
N HIS A 48 2.77 4.30 7.31
CA HIS A 48 3.21 5.17 8.40
C HIS A 48 2.40 4.87 9.65
N LYS A 49 3.07 4.90 10.81
CA LYS A 49 2.44 4.87 12.13
C LYS A 49 2.83 6.14 12.86
N ASP A 50 1.83 6.90 13.33
CA ASP A 50 2.04 8.16 14.07
C ASP A 50 2.92 9.17 13.30
N GLY A 51 2.78 9.20 11.98
CA GLY A 51 3.58 10.03 11.08
C GLY A 51 4.94 9.45 10.69
N GLN A 52 5.42 8.39 11.35
CA GLN A 52 6.71 7.77 11.09
C GLN A 52 6.59 6.62 10.08
N LEU A 53 7.51 6.58 9.11
CA LEU A 53 7.59 5.49 8.12
C LEU A 53 7.86 4.16 8.84
N LEU A 54 6.99 3.18 8.60
CA LEU A 54 7.19 1.80 9.06
C LEU A 54 8.25 1.13 8.20
N ARG A 55 9.20 0.48 8.87
CA ARG A 55 10.22 -0.36 8.25
C ARG A 55 9.91 -1.82 8.52
N ASP A 56 10.26 -2.69 7.59
CA ASP A 56 10.09 -4.12 7.77
C ASP A 56 10.89 -4.63 8.98
N SER A 57 10.29 -5.57 9.71
CA SER A 57 10.85 -6.23 10.88
C SER A 57 10.26 -7.63 11.04
N VAL A 58 10.63 -8.34 12.11
CA VAL A 58 10.03 -9.65 12.45
C VAL A 58 8.52 -9.54 12.72
N HIS A 59 8.06 -8.37 13.19
CA HIS A 59 6.67 -8.15 13.59
C HIS A 59 5.84 -7.40 12.56
N GLN A 60 6.46 -6.81 11.54
CA GLN A 60 5.70 -6.04 10.54
C GLN A 60 6.38 -6.08 9.18
N GLN A 61 5.60 -6.18 8.11
CA GLN A 61 6.13 -6.18 6.75
C GLN A 61 5.10 -5.63 5.77
N VAL A 62 5.57 -4.86 4.78
CA VAL A 62 4.73 -4.46 3.64
C VAL A 62 4.82 -5.55 2.56
N LEU A 63 3.67 -6.15 2.24
CA LEU A 63 3.57 -7.19 1.23
C LEU A 63 3.69 -6.62 -0.18
N SER A 64 3.94 -7.47 -1.18
CA SER A 64 3.97 -7.06 -2.59
C SER A 64 2.62 -6.53 -3.09
N SER A 65 1.52 -6.87 -2.43
CA SER A 65 0.19 -6.29 -2.68
C SER A 65 0.06 -4.85 -2.15
N GLY A 66 1.02 -4.37 -1.37
CA GLY A 66 0.95 -3.12 -0.62
C GLY A 66 0.21 -3.21 0.72
N SER A 67 -0.34 -4.37 1.08
CA SER A 67 -0.93 -4.59 2.40
C SER A 67 0.14 -4.60 3.48
N LEU A 68 -0.15 -4.06 4.66
CA LEU A 68 0.72 -4.18 5.83
C LEU A 68 0.29 -5.37 6.67
N GLN A 69 1.19 -6.31 6.87
CA GLN A 69 1.00 -7.38 7.84
C GLN A 69 1.68 -6.99 9.15
N ILE A 70 0.97 -7.11 10.27
CA ILE A 70 1.49 -6.99 11.62
C ILE A 70 1.29 -8.33 12.32
N ALA A 71 2.35 -8.87 12.92
CA ALA A 71 2.38 -10.17 13.58
C ALA A 71 2.65 -10.00 15.08
N PHE A 72 2.01 -10.83 15.89
CA PHE A 72 2.06 -10.80 17.35
C PHE A 72 1.69 -9.42 17.89
N VAL A 73 0.45 -8.99 17.63
CA VAL A 73 -0.05 -7.69 18.08
C VAL A 73 0.12 -7.58 19.61
N GLN A 74 0.95 -6.62 20.03
CA GLN A 74 1.26 -6.38 21.44
C GLN A 74 0.35 -5.28 22.00
N HIS A 75 0.23 -5.27 23.32
CA HIS A 75 -0.63 -4.35 24.07
C HIS A 75 -0.02 -2.96 24.24
#